data_AF-A0A2E8REC0-F1
#
_entry.id   AF-A0A2E8REC0-F1
#
_cell.length_a   1.000
_cell.length_b   1.000
_cell.length_c   1.000
_cell.angle_alpha   90.00
_cell.angle_beta   90.00
_cell.angle_gamma   90.00
#
_symmetry.space_group_name_H-M   'P 1'
#
loop_
_entity.id
_entity.type
_entity.pdbx_description
1 polymer ?
#
loop_
_entity_poly.entity_id
_entity_poly.type
_entity_poly.pdbx_seq_one_letter_code
_entity_poly.pdbx_strand_id
1 'polypeptide(L)'
;MRVTPDELASALLKRRMLLKDSLPGVIRNLEAEEDNLSPRLDRMKKSFDEANEKVAKFKAERDHFQTSAGTLIPDVKRIRKKLNESGGMINLDPKWKKMMLLEQIEEIESKIQTSALDHKSERKLLEKRRTLISENDKWIRDRKDSNPEMAEYLEKNKEMSKLFKKADKAHSQMIGAVSKAQPLYEKLTIASSEIREIRSQLDRAKELLAQSDKAIEYWEKRIENGFGDLGPGFRDLLKRQKNVDTGGRSSFANSSRKLKQKKSRGEEE
;
A
#
# COMPACT_ATOMS: atom_id res chain seq x y z
N MET A 1 22.30 33.20 -35.76
CA MET A 1 22.64 34.32 -34.87
C MET A 1 23.66 33.83 -33.86
N ARG A 2 24.81 34.52 -33.69
CA ARG A 2 25.77 34.20 -32.63
C ARG A 2 25.39 35.05 -31.41
N VAL A 3 24.83 34.41 -30.38
CA VAL A 3 24.48 35.09 -29.11
C VAL A 3 25.77 35.43 -28.39
N THR A 4 25.93 36.68 -27.96
CA THR A 4 27.12 37.10 -27.20
C THR A 4 27.02 36.66 -25.73
N PRO A 5 28.16 36.47 -25.03
CA PRO A 5 28.14 36.16 -23.59
C PRO A 5 27.37 37.20 -22.77
N ASP A 6 27.45 38.48 -23.14
CA ASP A 6 26.73 39.60 -22.51
C ASP A 6 25.21 39.51 -22.71
N GLU A 7 24.76 39.20 -23.94
CA GLU A 7 23.34 38.97 -24.22
C GLU A 7 22.78 37.78 -23.43
N LEU A 8 23.57 36.71 -23.29
CA LEU A 8 23.16 35.54 -22.51
C LEU A 8 23.09 35.87 -21.01
N ALA A 9 24.09 36.54 -20.47
CA ALA A 9 24.15 36.93 -19.06
C ALA A 9 23.01 37.89 -18.69
N SER A 10 22.74 38.89 -19.54
CA SER A 10 21.64 39.83 -19.35
C SER A 10 20.27 39.15 -19.45
N ALA A 11 20.09 38.19 -20.36
CA ALA A 11 18.87 37.38 -20.42
C ALA A 11 18.68 36.50 -19.17
N LEU A 12 19.76 35.89 -18.65
CA LEU A 12 19.74 35.10 -17.41
C LEU A 12 19.42 35.96 -16.19
N LEU A 13 20.00 37.16 -16.09
CA LEU A 13 19.72 38.12 -15.03
C LEU A 13 18.24 38.54 -15.05
N LYS A 14 17.73 38.97 -16.21
CA LYS A 14 16.31 39.33 -16.39
C LYS A 14 15.38 38.20 -15.96
N ARG A 15 15.68 36.96 -16.37
CA ARG A 15 14.91 35.78 -15.95
C ARG A 15 14.93 35.60 -14.43
N ARG A 16 16.07 35.80 -13.77
CA ARG A 16 16.19 35.66 -12.31
C ARG A 16 15.43 36.76 -11.55
N MET A 17 15.46 37.99 -12.04
CA MET A 17 14.65 39.09 -11.48
C MET A 17 13.15 38.78 -11.60
N LEU A 18 12.69 38.38 -12.80
CA LEU A 18 11.29 37.96 -13.00
C LEU A 18 10.88 36.79 -12.10
N LEU A 19 11.79 35.83 -11.88
CA LEU A 19 11.54 34.73 -10.95
C LEU A 19 11.41 35.23 -9.52
N LYS A 20 12.30 36.11 -9.06
CA LYS A 20 12.23 36.71 -7.72
C LYS A 20 10.90 37.44 -7.48
N ASP A 21 10.40 38.15 -8.49
CA ASP A 21 9.16 38.91 -8.38
C ASP A 21 7.90 38.00 -8.39
N SER A 22 7.95 36.89 -9.13
CA SER A 22 6.81 35.97 -9.28
C SER A 22 6.74 34.87 -8.21
N LEU A 23 7.88 34.40 -7.69
CA LEU A 23 7.96 33.31 -6.71
C LEU A 23 7.15 33.54 -5.43
N PRO A 24 7.11 34.75 -4.82
CA PRO A 24 6.28 35.00 -3.64
C PRO A 24 4.78 34.77 -3.90
N GLY A 25 4.28 35.14 -5.08
CA GLY A 25 2.89 34.88 -5.47
C GLY A 25 2.62 33.39 -5.65
N VAL A 26 3.55 32.66 -6.26
CA VAL A 26 3.48 31.20 -6.40
C VAL A 26 3.49 30.51 -5.03
N ILE A 27 4.38 30.92 -4.12
CA ILE A 27 4.44 30.37 -2.76
C ILE A 27 3.11 30.59 -2.03
N ARG A 28 2.54 31.80 -2.10
CA ARG A 28 1.26 32.10 -1.46
C ARG A 28 0.12 31.25 -2.00
N ASN A 29 0.09 31.00 -3.31
CA ASN A 29 -0.90 30.13 -3.92
C ASN A 29 -0.74 28.68 -3.47
N LEU A 30 0.50 28.16 -3.44
CA LEU A 30 0.79 26.80 -2.97
C LEU A 30 0.47 26.63 -1.47
N GLU A 31 0.76 27.64 -0.64
CA GLU A 31 0.39 27.67 0.78
C GLU A 31 -1.14 27.64 0.95
N ALA A 32 -1.87 28.45 0.18
CA ALA A 32 -3.33 28.44 0.19
C ALA A 32 -3.92 27.09 -0.28
N GLU A 33 -3.32 26.46 -1.29
CA GLU A 33 -3.71 25.13 -1.74
C GLU A 33 -3.45 24.06 -0.66
N GLU A 34 -2.30 24.11 0.01
CA GLU A 34 -1.98 23.23 1.13
C GLU A 34 -2.97 23.39 2.30
N ASP A 35 -3.28 24.63 2.69
CA ASP A 35 -4.21 24.95 3.77
C ASP A 35 -5.64 24.49 3.47
N ASN A 36 -6.04 24.51 2.20
CA ASN A 36 -7.34 24.01 1.76
C ASN A 36 -7.41 22.48 1.74
N LEU A 37 -6.33 21.80 1.32
CA LEU A 37 -6.31 20.35 1.16
C LEU A 37 -6.02 19.60 2.47
N SER A 38 -5.22 20.17 3.37
CA SER A 38 -4.82 19.53 4.63
C SER A 38 -6.01 19.09 5.50
N PRO A 39 -7.03 19.93 5.77
CA PRO A 39 -8.20 19.52 6.55
C PRO A 39 -9.01 18.43 5.86
N ARG A 40 -9.05 18.45 4.51
CA ARG A 40 -9.74 17.42 3.73
C ARG A 40 -9.04 16.07 3.85
N LEU A 41 -7.71 16.06 3.78
CA LEU A 41 -6.91 14.86 3.98
C LEU A 41 -7.09 14.30 5.39
N ASP A 42 -7.09 15.16 6.42
CA ASP A 42 -7.27 14.71 7.81
C ASP A 42 -8.65 14.10 8.05
N ARG A 43 -9.71 14.67 7.44
CA ARG A 43 -11.05 14.06 7.46
C ARG A 43 -11.06 12.70 6.77
N MET A 44 -10.38 12.57 5.62
CA MET A 44 -10.26 11.28 4.91
C MET A 44 -9.49 10.25 5.73
N LYS A 45 -8.39 10.65 6.40
CA LYS A 45 -7.61 9.79 7.30
C LYS A 45 -8.47 9.27 8.44
N LYS A 46 -9.16 10.16 9.18
CA LYS A 46 -10.07 9.77 10.25
C LYS A 46 -11.14 8.79 9.77
N SER A 47 -11.77 9.08 8.63
CA SER A 47 -12.79 8.19 8.06
C SER A 47 -12.23 6.83 7.66
N PHE A 48 -11.00 6.77 7.14
CA PHE A 48 -10.32 5.52 6.81
C PHE A 48 -9.94 4.75 8.08
N ASP A 49 -9.39 5.42 9.08
CA ASP A 49 -8.98 4.84 10.35
C ASP A 49 -10.19 4.23 11.08
N GLU A 50 -11.33 4.93 11.12
CA GLU A 50 -12.58 4.40 11.67
C GLU A 50 -13.09 3.16 10.92
N ALA A 51 -12.94 3.14 9.59
CA ALA A 51 -13.31 1.98 8.77
C ALA A 51 -12.36 0.81 9.03
N ASN A 52 -11.07 1.08 9.17
CA ASN A 52 -10.03 0.08 9.44
C ASN A 52 -10.14 -0.48 10.86
N GLU A 53 -10.52 0.34 11.84
CA GLU A 53 -10.79 -0.10 13.21
C GLU A 53 -11.96 -1.09 13.25
N LYS A 54 -13.02 -0.84 12.45
CA LYS A 54 -14.13 -1.80 12.30
C LYS A 54 -13.66 -3.12 11.69
N VAL A 55 -12.81 -3.07 10.67
CA VAL A 55 -12.20 -4.28 10.09
C VAL A 55 -11.38 -5.03 11.14
N ALA A 56 -10.58 -4.34 11.94
CA ALA A 56 -9.77 -4.93 13.00
C ALA A 56 -10.64 -5.60 14.08
N LYS A 57 -11.74 -4.97 14.49
CA LYS A 57 -12.73 -5.54 15.43
C LYS A 57 -13.33 -6.83 14.89
N PHE A 58 -13.80 -6.83 13.64
CA PHE A 58 -14.37 -8.05 13.04
C PHE A 58 -13.34 -9.16 12.83
N LYS A 59 -12.07 -8.81 12.55
CA LYS A 59 -10.98 -9.79 12.51
C LYS A 59 -10.77 -10.44 13.88
N ALA A 60 -10.68 -9.65 14.94
CA ALA A 60 -10.52 -10.17 16.29
C ALA A 60 -11.67 -11.09 16.72
N GLU A 61 -12.91 -10.69 16.43
CA GLU A 61 -14.10 -11.53 16.71
C GLU A 61 -14.08 -12.84 15.89
N ARG A 62 -13.77 -12.75 14.60
CA ARG A 62 -13.63 -13.92 13.72
C ARG A 62 -12.58 -14.88 14.28
N ASP A 63 -11.38 -14.37 14.58
CA ASP A 63 -10.25 -15.17 15.05
C ASP A 63 -10.58 -15.86 16.38
N HIS A 64 -11.22 -15.14 17.31
CA HIS A 64 -11.67 -15.73 18.58
C HIS A 64 -12.64 -16.90 18.37
N PHE A 65 -13.65 -16.76 17.51
CA PHE A 65 -14.60 -17.83 17.24
C PHE A 65 -13.98 -18.98 16.43
N GLN A 66 -13.07 -18.68 15.49
CA GLN A 66 -12.36 -19.69 14.72
C GLN A 66 -11.45 -20.54 15.60
N THR A 67 -10.63 -19.92 16.46
CA THR A 67 -9.76 -20.66 17.38
C THR A 67 -10.58 -21.54 18.32
N SER A 68 -11.67 -21.00 18.86
CA SER A 68 -12.58 -21.75 19.74
C SER A 68 -13.22 -22.95 19.02
N ALA A 69 -13.64 -22.79 17.76
CA ALA A 69 -14.17 -23.88 16.96
C ALA A 69 -13.07 -24.92 16.62
N GLY A 70 -11.86 -24.45 16.30
CA GLY A 70 -10.69 -25.27 16.03
C GLY A 70 -10.32 -26.19 17.20
N THR A 71 -10.43 -25.71 18.45
CA THR A 71 -10.20 -26.55 19.64
C THR A 71 -11.23 -27.66 19.82
N LEU A 72 -12.45 -27.49 19.31
CA LEU A 72 -13.51 -28.50 19.41
C LEU A 72 -13.38 -29.61 18.37
N ILE A 73 -12.72 -29.36 17.23
CA ILE A 73 -12.62 -30.37 16.15
C ILE A 73 -11.92 -31.66 16.63
N PRO A 74 -10.76 -31.62 17.32
CA PRO A 74 -10.13 -32.84 17.85
C PRO A 74 -11.03 -33.60 18.82
N ASP A 75 -11.77 -32.88 19.68
CA ASP A 75 -12.69 -33.49 20.65
C ASP A 75 -13.85 -34.19 19.95
N VAL A 76 -14.48 -33.54 18.97
CA VAL A 76 -15.55 -34.13 18.16
C VAL A 76 -15.03 -35.35 17.40
N LYS A 77 -13.82 -35.30 16.83
CA LYS A 77 -13.16 -36.44 16.16
C LYS A 77 -12.92 -37.59 17.14
N ARG A 78 -12.47 -37.31 18.37
CA ARG A 78 -12.23 -38.32 19.43
C ARG A 78 -13.51 -38.98 19.93
N ILE A 79 -14.54 -38.19 20.27
CA ILE A 79 -15.85 -38.71 20.71
C ILE A 79 -16.46 -39.57 19.61
N ARG A 80 -16.37 -39.13 18.36
CA ARG A 80 -16.82 -39.92 17.19
C ARG A 80 -16.10 -41.25 17.07
N LYS A 81 -14.77 -41.28 17.26
CA LYS A 81 -13.99 -42.53 17.17
C LYS A 81 -14.48 -43.54 18.23
N LYS A 82 -14.62 -43.11 19.48
CA LYS A 82 -15.17 -43.92 20.58
C LYS A 82 -16.58 -44.44 20.26
N LEU A 83 -17.44 -43.57 19.72
CA LEU A 83 -18.82 -43.93 19.40
C LEU A 83 -18.90 -44.95 18.25
N ASN A 84 -17.99 -44.86 17.28
CA ASN A 84 -17.87 -45.82 16.17
C ASN A 84 -17.30 -47.17 16.63
N GLU A 85 -16.40 -47.18 17.61
CA GLU A 85 -15.86 -48.40 18.24
C GLU A 85 -16.91 -49.10 19.12
N SER A 86 -17.73 -48.33 19.85
CA SER A 86 -18.79 -48.86 20.72
C SER A 86 -20.02 -49.42 19.98
N GLY A 87 -20.08 -49.34 18.65
CA GLY A 87 -21.23 -49.80 17.87
C GLY A 87 -22.52 -48.96 18.01
N GLY A 88 -22.56 -47.98 18.91
CA GLY A 88 -23.72 -47.10 19.15
C GLY A 88 -24.10 -46.21 17.96
N MET A 89 -23.30 -46.20 16.89
CA MET A 89 -23.62 -45.48 15.66
C MET A 89 -24.31 -46.40 14.64
N ILE A 90 -25.59 -46.72 14.88
CA ILE A 90 -26.43 -47.47 13.92
C ILE A 90 -26.42 -46.73 12.57
N ASN A 91 -26.03 -47.47 11.53
CA ASN A 91 -25.43 -46.95 10.32
C ASN A 91 -26.40 -47.10 9.14
N LEU A 92 -27.13 -46.03 8.80
CA LEU A 92 -28.02 -45.99 7.62
C LEU A 92 -27.68 -44.86 6.63
N ASP A 93 -26.46 -44.30 6.66
CA ASP A 93 -25.96 -43.48 5.53
C ASP A 93 -24.42 -43.34 5.58
N PRO A 94 -23.71 -43.38 4.43
CA PRO A 94 -22.37 -43.93 4.34
C PRO A 94 -21.33 -43.00 4.97
N LYS A 95 -20.43 -43.61 5.76
CA LYS A 95 -19.42 -42.97 6.63
C LYS A 95 -18.51 -41.96 5.90
N TRP A 96 -18.33 -42.09 4.58
CA TRP A 96 -17.49 -41.19 3.76
C TRP A 96 -18.03 -39.77 3.67
N LYS A 97 -19.35 -39.59 3.51
CA LYS A 97 -19.98 -38.27 3.34
C LYS A 97 -19.79 -37.35 4.55
N LYS A 98 -19.64 -37.95 5.75
CA LYS A 98 -19.40 -37.27 7.03
C LYS A 98 -17.92 -37.00 7.31
N MET A 99 -17.03 -37.83 6.75
CA MET A 99 -15.58 -37.62 6.85
C MET A 99 -15.20 -36.44 5.97
N MET A 100 -15.74 -36.42 4.74
CA MET A 100 -15.61 -35.30 3.82
C MET A 100 -16.14 -34.00 4.41
N LEU A 101 -17.20 -33.99 5.20
CA LEU A 101 -17.83 -32.74 5.62
C LEU A 101 -16.98 -31.92 6.61
N LEU A 102 -16.36 -32.58 7.61
CA LEU A 102 -15.43 -31.92 8.52
C LEU A 102 -14.11 -31.58 7.83
N GLU A 103 -13.59 -32.49 7.00
CA GLU A 103 -12.37 -32.28 6.22
C GLU A 103 -12.55 -31.13 5.21
N GLN A 104 -13.72 -31.00 4.57
CA GLN A 104 -14.05 -29.89 3.67
C GLN A 104 -14.17 -28.57 4.42
N ILE A 105 -14.69 -28.55 5.65
CA ILE A 105 -14.71 -27.34 6.49
C ILE A 105 -13.28 -26.93 6.84
N GLU A 106 -12.42 -27.87 7.26
CA GLU A 106 -10.99 -27.62 7.53
C GLU A 106 -10.23 -27.17 6.27
N GLU A 107 -10.52 -27.74 5.10
CA GLU A 107 -9.90 -27.38 3.83
C GLU A 107 -10.33 -25.97 3.35
N ILE A 108 -11.61 -25.62 3.53
CA ILE A 108 -12.09 -24.27 3.25
C ILE A 108 -11.40 -23.26 4.19
N GLU A 109 -11.23 -23.62 5.46
CA GLU A 109 -10.56 -22.79 6.45
C GLU A 109 -9.08 -22.59 6.15
N SER A 110 -8.36 -23.66 5.80
CA SER A 110 -6.95 -23.56 5.41
C SER A 110 -6.78 -22.73 4.14
N LYS A 111 -7.68 -22.88 3.16
CA LYS A 111 -7.69 -22.01 1.95
C LYS A 111 -7.91 -20.55 2.33
N ILE A 112 -8.89 -20.24 3.18
CA ILE A 112 -9.12 -18.88 3.66
C ILE A 112 -7.90 -18.30 4.39
N GLN A 113 -7.18 -19.10 5.18
CA GLN A 113 -6.02 -18.64 5.95
C GLN A 113 -4.74 -18.49 5.13
N THR A 114 -4.51 -19.37 4.15
CA THR A 114 -3.23 -19.47 3.44
C THR A 114 -3.21 -18.80 2.09
N SER A 115 -4.37 -18.64 1.45
CA SER A 115 -4.43 -18.00 0.12
C SER A 115 -4.84 -16.54 0.23
N ALA A 116 -4.07 -15.66 -0.41
CA ALA A 116 -4.39 -14.25 -0.59
C ALA A 116 -5.53 -14.11 -1.61
N LEU A 117 -6.74 -14.46 -1.20
CA LEU A 117 -7.92 -14.44 -2.04
C LEU A 117 -8.58 -13.06 -2.05
N ASP A 118 -9.16 -12.69 -3.19
CA ASP A 118 -10.04 -11.53 -3.26
C ASP A 118 -11.24 -11.70 -2.32
N HIS A 119 -11.73 -10.59 -1.78
CA HIS A 119 -12.94 -10.55 -0.94
C HIS A 119 -14.17 -11.20 -1.62
N LYS A 120 -14.20 -11.28 -2.96
CA LYS A 120 -15.25 -11.97 -3.74
C LYS A 120 -15.11 -13.51 -3.70
N SER A 121 -13.91 -14.04 -3.82
CA SER A 121 -13.66 -15.49 -3.73
C SER A 121 -13.78 -15.98 -2.29
N GLU A 122 -13.32 -15.19 -1.31
CA GLU A 122 -13.57 -15.46 0.11
C GLU A 122 -15.07 -15.59 0.41
N ARG A 123 -15.91 -14.69 -0.13
CA ARG A 123 -17.36 -14.75 0.05
C ARG A 123 -17.97 -16.05 -0.49
N LYS A 124 -17.46 -16.55 -1.63
CA LYS A 124 -17.91 -17.84 -2.20
C LYS A 124 -17.50 -19.02 -1.31
N LEU A 125 -16.32 -18.97 -0.71
CA LEU A 125 -15.86 -20.00 0.23
C LEU A 125 -16.66 -20.00 1.52
N LEU A 126 -17.01 -18.83 2.06
CA LEU A 126 -17.89 -18.70 3.22
C LEU A 126 -19.29 -19.27 2.95
N GLU A 127 -19.85 -19.02 1.77
CA GLU A 127 -21.16 -19.59 1.41
C GLU A 127 -21.09 -21.12 1.35
N LYS A 128 -20.01 -21.68 0.77
CA LYS A 128 -19.78 -23.14 0.79
C LYS A 128 -19.64 -23.69 2.21
N ARG A 129 -18.93 -22.99 3.11
CA ARG A 129 -18.83 -23.41 4.52
C ARG A 129 -20.20 -23.39 5.19
N ARG A 130 -21.00 -22.36 4.93
CA ARG A 130 -22.35 -22.21 5.49
C ARG A 130 -23.31 -23.31 5.01
N THR A 131 -23.25 -23.69 3.73
CA THR A 131 -24.03 -24.82 3.20
C THR A 131 -23.63 -26.13 3.88
N LEU A 132 -22.32 -26.39 4.03
CA LEU A 132 -21.82 -27.57 4.73
C LEU A 132 -22.28 -27.61 6.19
N ILE A 133 -22.15 -26.50 6.93
CA ILE A 133 -22.62 -26.43 8.33
C ILE A 133 -24.14 -26.70 8.41
N SER A 134 -24.92 -26.17 7.47
CA SER A 134 -26.36 -26.42 7.42
C SER A 134 -26.70 -27.89 7.13
N GLU A 135 -25.96 -28.54 6.22
CA GLU A 135 -26.12 -29.98 5.95
C GLU A 135 -25.77 -30.82 7.18
N ASN A 136 -24.68 -30.48 7.88
CA ASN A 136 -24.29 -31.15 9.12
C ASN A 136 -25.37 -31.00 10.21
N ASP A 137 -25.89 -29.80 10.40
CA ASP A 137 -26.93 -29.52 11.39
C ASP A 137 -28.24 -30.27 11.12
N LYS A 138 -28.65 -30.37 9.85
CA LYS A 138 -29.83 -31.18 9.46
C LYS A 138 -29.60 -32.64 9.82
N TRP A 139 -28.46 -33.19 9.45
CA TRP A 139 -28.10 -34.57 9.74
C TRP A 139 -28.03 -34.89 11.25
N ILE A 140 -27.49 -33.97 12.05
CA ILE A 140 -27.47 -34.07 13.52
C ILE A 140 -28.89 -34.10 14.09
N ARG A 141 -29.80 -33.28 13.55
CA ARG A 141 -31.19 -33.21 14.01
C ARG A 141 -31.92 -34.52 13.76
N ASP A 142 -31.87 -35.04 12.53
CA ASP A 142 -32.53 -36.28 12.15
C ASP A 142 -32.07 -37.49 13.00
N ARG A 143 -30.81 -37.46 13.47
CA ARG A 143 -30.25 -38.49 14.35
C ARG A 143 -30.52 -38.30 15.83
N LYS A 144 -30.67 -37.07 16.31
CA LYS A 144 -31.09 -36.82 17.70
C LYS A 144 -32.42 -37.52 17.98
N ASP A 145 -33.33 -37.48 17.01
CA ASP A 145 -34.65 -38.12 17.13
C ASP A 145 -34.56 -39.66 17.06
N SER A 146 -33.43 -40.19 16.58
CA SER A 146 -33.20 -41.63 16.40
C SER A 146 -32.32 -42.27 17.47
N ASN A 147 -31.48 -41.51 18.21
CA ASN A 147 -30.51 -42.11 19.13
C ASN A 147 -30.08 -41.18 20.30
N PRO A 148 -30.61 -41.36 21.52
CA PRO A 148 -30.35 -40.50 22.68
C PRO A 148 -28.97 -40.72 23.36
N GLU A 149 -28.30 -41.85 23.14
CA GLU A 149 -26.96 -42.13 23.72
C GLU A 149 -25.84 -41.24 23.14
N MET A 150 -26.14 -40.48 22.08
CA MET A 150 -25.19 -39.61 21.36
C MET A 150 -25.13 -38.17 21.94
N ALA A 151 -25.71 -37.91 23.12
CA ALA A 151 -25.91 -36.56 23.66
C ALA A 151 -24.63 -35.69 23.68
N GLU A 152 -23.50 -36.24 24.17
CA GLU A 152 -22.22 -35.50 24.28
C GLU A 152 -21.65 -35.11 22.91
N TYR A 153 -21.76 -35.99 21.89
CA TYR A 153 -21.35 -35.69 20.51
C TYR A 153 -22.25 -34.63 19.86
N LEU A 154 -23.55 -34.69 20.12
CA LEU A 154 -24.52 -33.73 19.59
C LEU A 154 -24.31 -32.34 20.20
N GLU A 155 -23.99 -32.26 21.50
CA GLU A 155 -23.72 -31.01 22.20
C GLU A 155 -22.45 -30.34 21.67
N LYS A 156 -21.33 -31.07 21.61
CA LYS A 156 -20.07 -30.57 21.06
C LYS A 156 -20.19 -30.11 19.60
N ASN A 157 -20.94 -30.84 18.78
CA ASN A 157 -21.21 -30.38 17.41
C ASN A 157 -22.09 -29.14 17.35
N LYS A 158 -23.12 -29.02 18.20
CA LYS A 158 -23.95 -27.81 18.24
C LYS A 158 -23.13 -26.60 18.66
N GLU A 159 -22.24 -26.76 19.63
CA GLU A 159 -21.30 -25.72 20.05
C GLU A 159 -20.38 -25.32 18.90
N MET A 160 -19.78 -26.30 18.22
CA MET A 160 -18.92 -26.09 17.06
C MET A 160 -19.67 -25.38 15.91
N SER A 161 -20.86 -25.84 15.53
CA SER A 161 -21.70 -25.20 14.50
C SER A 161 -22.09 -23.77 14.88
N LYS A 162 -22.38 -23.49 16.17
CA LYS A 162 -22.67 -22.14 16.64
C LYS A 162 -21.45 -21.22 16.50
N LEU A 163 -20.26 -21.71 16.85
CA LEU A 163 -19.02 -20.94 16.75
C LEU A 163 -18.68 -20.64 15.28
N PHE A 164 -18.78 -21.62 14.38
CA PHE A 164 -18.57 -21.37 12.96
C PHE A 164 -19.58 -20.39 12.37
N LYS A 165 -20.87 -20.46 12.74
CA LYS A 165 -21.86 -19.46 12.29
C LYS A 165 -21.53 -18.04 12.77
N LYS A 166 -21.01 -17.90 14.00
CA LYS A 166 -20.56 -16.61 14.52
C LYS A 166 -19.32 -16.11 13.79
N ALA A 167 -18.34 -17.00 13.56
CA ALA A 167 -17.14 -16.69 12.78
C ALA A 167 -17.49 -16.25 11.36
N ASP A 168 -18.36 -16.98 10.65
CA ASP A 168 -18.76 -16.67 9.28
C ASP A 168 -19.54 -15.36 9.19
N LYS A 169 -20.33 -15.03 10.23
CA LYS A 169 -21.02 -13.74 10.34
C LYS A 169 -20.01 -12.60 10.52
N ALA A 170 -19.06 -12.74 11.43
CA ALA A 170 -17.99 -11.75 11.65
C ALA A 170 -17.13 -11.58 10.38
N HIS A 171 -16.77 -12.68 9.70
CA HIS A 171 -16.03 -12.64 8.44
C HIS A 171 -16.84 -11.98 7.32
N SER A 172 -18.13 -12.27 7.20
CA SER A 172 -18.99 -11.59 6.22
C SER A 172 -19.09 -10.08 6.46
N GLN A 173 -19.16 -9.67 7.74
CA GLN A 173 -19.15 -8.26 8.14
C GLN A 173 -17.78 -7.61 7.87
N MET A 174 -16.68 -8.32 8.15
CA MET A 174 -15.32 -7.92 7.82
C MET A 174 -15.17 -7.66 6.32
N ILE A 175 -15.61 -8.58 5.46
CA ILE A 175 -15.57 -8.42 4.00
C ILE A 175 -16.34 -7.17 3.57
N GLY A 176 -17.53 -6.94 4.13
CA GLY A 176 -18.32 -5.73 3.85
C GLY A 176 -17.69 -4.43 4.36
N ALA A 177 -16.93 -4.48 5.45
CA ALA A 177 -16.16 -3.33 5.95
C ALA A 177 -14.93 -3.07 5.07
N VAL A 178 -14.20 -4.11 4.68
CA VAL A 178 -13.05 -4.03 3.75
C VAL A 178 -13.49 -3.44 2.40
N SER A 179 -14.62 -3.88 1.85
CA SER A 179 -15.11 -3.35 0.58
C SER A 179 -15.48 -1.85 0.65
N LYS A 180 -15.81 -1.34 1.84
CA LYS A 180 -16.06 0.09 2.07
C LYS A 180 -14.78 0.88 2.33
N ALA A 181 -13.79 0.26 2.98
CA ALA A 181 -12.51 0.88 3.30
C ALA A 181 -11.59 1.03 2.08
N GLN A 182 -11.64 0.07 1.14
CA GLN A 182 -10.78 0.06 -0.06
C GLN A 182 -10.89 1.34 -0.92
N PRO A 183 -12.09 1.81 -1.34
CA PRO A 183 -12.20 3.06 -2.09
C PRO A 183 -11.82 4.31 -1.27
N LEU A 184 -11.92 4.26 0.06
CA LEU A 184 -11.45 5.35 0.93
C LEU A 184 -9.92 5.42 0.93
N TYR A 185 -9.25 4.26 1.00
CA TYR A 185 -7.79 4.17 0.92
C TYR A 185 -7.27 4.69 -0.42
N GLU A 186 -7.91 4.32 -1.53
CA GLU A 186 -7.53 4.80 -2.88
C GLU A 186 -7.60 6.33 -2.96
N LYS A 187 -8.73 6.92 -2.53
CA LYS A 187 -8.91 8.38 -2.49
C LYS A 187 -7.90 9.07 -1.57
N LEU A 188 -7.63 8.48 -0.39
CA LEU A 188 -6.65 8.98 0.57
C LEU A 188 -5.23 8.92 0.01
N THR A 189 -4.89 7.87 -0.73
CA THR A 189 -3.57 7.72 -1.36
C THR A 189 -3.34 8.81 -2.40
N ILE A 190 -4.35 9.06 -3.25
CA ILE A 190 -4.31 10.12 -4.26
C ILE A 190 -4.15 11.49 -3.59
N ALA A 191 -5.02 11.84 -2.64
CA ALA A 191 -4.96 13.11 -1.92
C ALA A 191 -3.64 13.28 -1.14
N SER A 192 -3.08 12.20 -0.59
CA SER A 192 -1.77 12.22 0.08
C SER A 192 -0.63 12.48 -0.90
N SER A 193 -0.69 11.90 -2.11
CA SER A 193 0.30 12.18 -3.16
C SER A 193 0.23 13.63 -3.66
N GLU A 194 -0.97 14.17 -3.82
CA GLU A 194 -1.20 15.57 -4.22
C GLU A 194 -0.59 16.55 -3.20
N ILE A 195 -0.89 16.38 -1.90
CA ILE A 195 -0.32 17.23 -0.85
C ILE A 195 1.22 17.09 -0.78
N ARG A 196 1.74 15.87 -0.95
CA ARG A 196 3.20 15.66 -0.99
C ARG A 196 3.84 16.39 -2.16
N GLU A 197 3.18 16.42 -3.32
CA GLU A 197 3.66 17.15 -4.49
C GLU A 197 3.62 18.66 -4.27
N ILE A 198 2.51 19.20 -3.74
CA ILE A 198 2.38 20.63 -3.39
C ILE A 198 3.46 21.06 -2.42
N ARG A 199 3.70 20.29 -1.35
CA ARG A 199 4.78 20.56 -0.38
C ARG A 199 6.16 20.56 -1.04
N SER A 200 6.43 19.59 -1.90
CA SER A 200 7.69 19.50 -2.64
C SER A 200 7.89 20.71 -3.57
N GLN A 201 6.83 21.15 -4.26
CA GLN A 201 6.86 22.34 -5.10
C GLN A 201 7.05 23.61 -4.27
N LEU A 202 6.40 23.71 -3.12
CA LEU A 202 6.54 24.80 -2.17
C LEU A 202 7.96 24.90 -1.61
N ASP A 203 8.54 23.78 -1.16
CA ASP A 203 9.91 23.73 -0.67
C ASP A 203 10.90 24.18 -1.74
N ARG A 204 10.71 23.70 -2.98
CA ARG A 204 11.53 24.11 -4.12
C ARG A 204 11.36 25.60 -4.45
N ALA A 205 10.15 26.13 -4.38
CA ALA A 205 9.88 27.54 -4.61
C ALA A 205 10.53 28.42 -3.53
N LYS A 206 10.45 28.01 -2.26
CA LYS A 206 11.13 28.68 -1.13
C LYS A 206 12.65 28.63 -1.28
N GLU A 207 13.21 27.49 -1.68
CA GLU A 207 14.64 27.36 -1.95
C GLU A 207 15.09 28.25 -3.11
N LEU A 208 14.34 28.26 -4.22
CA LEU A 208 14.63 29.12 -5.38
C LEU A 208 14.59 30.62 -5.00
N LEU A 209 13.64 31.01 -4.16
CA LEU A 209 13.55 32.38 -3.65
C LEU A 209 14.74 32.70 -2.72
N ALA A 210 15.11 31.80 -1.81
CA ALA A 210 16.28 32.00 -0.96
C ALA A 210 17.60 32.09 -1.74
N GLN A 211 17.68 31.43 -2.91
CA GLN A 211 18.83 31.50 -3.80
C GLN A 211 18.80 32.71 -4.74
N SER A 212 17.65 33.34 -4.97
CA SER A 212 17.48 34.35 -6.03
C SER A 212 18.37 35.57 -5.84
N ASP A 213 18.55 36.03 -4.60
CA ASP A 213 19.35 37.23 -4.32
C ASP A 213 20.83 37.02 -4.64
N LYS A 214 21.41 35.95 -4.09
CA LYS A 214 22.79 35.53 -4.41
C LYS A 214 22.99 35.29 -5.90
N ALA A 215 21.96 34.74 -6.54
CA ALA A 215 21.92 34.43 -7.94
C ALA A 215 21.88 35.68 -8.83
N ILE A 216 21.18 36.73 -8.41
CA ILE A 216 21.10 38.03 -9.08
C ILE A 216 22.44 38.76 -8.92
N GLU A 217 22.93 38.89 -7.67
CA GLU A 217 24.23 39.51 -7.37
C GLU A 217 25.39 38.88 -8.16
N TYR A 218 25.36 37.55 -8.32
CA TYR A 218 26.36 36.83 -9.12
C TYR A 218 26.39 37.31 -10.57
N TRP A 219 25.23 37.46 -11.21
CA TRP A 219 25.19 37.86 -12.62
C TRP A 219 25.37 39.36 -12.82
N GLU A 220 24.91 40.20 -11.89
CA GLU A 220 25.20 41.64 -11.89
C GLU A 220 26.71 41.88 -11.88
N LYS A 221 27.43 41.25 -10.95
CA LYS A 221 28.90 41.33 -10.87
C LYS A 221 29.61 40.82 -12.13
N ARG A 222 29.03 39.85 -12.83
CA ARG A 222 29.59 39.31 -14.08
C ARG A 222 29.39 40.24 -15.27
N ILE A 223 28.27 40.93 -15.31
CA ILE A 223 27.99 41.92 -16.35
C ILE A 223 28.88 43.16 -16.13
N GLU A 224 29.11 43.56 -14.88
CA GLU A 224 29.97 44.71 -14.56
C GLU A 224 31.47 44.42 -14.73
N ASN A 225 31.96 43.30 -14.15
CA ASN A 225 33.39 43.01 -14.06
C ASN A 225 33.88 42.02 -15.14
N GLY A 226 32.97 41.49 -15.95
CA GLY A 226 33.26 40.56 -17.03
C GLY A 226 33.25 39.07 -16.63
N PHE A 227 33.46 38.21 -17.63
CA PHE A 227 33.31 36.75 -17.51
C PHE A 227 34.62 35.98 -17.25
N GLY A 228 35.72 36.70 -17.05
CA GLY A 228 37.04 36.14 -16.73
C GLY A 228 37.15 35.60 -15.30
N ASP A 229 38.37 35.33 -14.87
CA ASP A 229 38.63 34.95 -13.49
C ASP A 229 38.55 36.19 -12.58
N LEU A 230 37.58 36.21 -11.66
CA LEU A 230 37.37 37.31 -10.71
C LEU A 230 37.70 36.89 -9.26
N GLY A 231 38.36 35.74 -9.07
CA GLY A 231 38.77 35.26 -7.76
C GLY A 231 37.80 34.26 -7.10
N PRO A 232 37.89 34.07 -5.76
CA PRO A 232 37.14 33.03 -5.05
C PRO A 232 35.62 33.15 -5.27
N GLY A 233 35.00 32.08 -5.78
CA GLY A 233 33.57 32.06 -6.12
C GLY A 233 33.23 32.48 -7.55
N PHE A 234 34.16 33.08 -8.30
CA PHE A 234 33.94 33.61 -9.65
C PHE A 234 35.00 33.15 -10.67
N ARG A 235 34.99 31.85 -11.00
CA ARG A 235 35.90 31.22 -11.99
C ARG A 235 35.71 31.73 -13.42
N ASP A 236 36.74 31.70 -14.26
CA ASP A 236 36.62 32.06 -15.69
C ASP A 236 35.60 31.15 -16.42
N LEU A 237 34.50 31.76 -16.88
CA LEU A 237 33.41 31.09 -17.59
C LEU A 237 33.75 30.87 -19.07
N LEU A 238 34.61 31.72 -19.65
CA LEU A 238 35.02 31.66 -21.05
C LEU A 238 36.24 30.76 -21.27
N LYS A 239 36.88 30.26 -20.21
CA LYS A 239 38.07 29.38 -20.29
C LYS A 239 37.89 28.21 -21.26
N ARG A 240 36.70 27.58 -21.27
CA ARG A 240 36.41 26.45 -22.17
C ARG A 240 36.22 26.90 -23.62
N GLN A 241 35.62 28.06 -23.83
CA GLN A 241 35.47 28.65 -25.16
C GLN A 241 36.84 29.01 -25.74
N LYS A 242 37.65 29.75 -24.98
CA LYS A 242 39.04 30.09 -25.34
C LYS A 242 39.85 28.86 -25.70
N ASN A 243 39.74 27.77 -24.94
CA ASN A 243 40.44 26.51 -25.23
C ASN A 243 40.03 25.88 -26.56
N VAL A 244 38.75 25.97 -26.95
CA VAL A 244 38.28 25.47 -28.24
C VAL A 244 38.74 26.39 -29.37
N ASP A 245 38.67 27.70 -29.17
CA ASP A 245 39.12 28.70 -30.15
C ASP A 245 40.63 28.58 -30.45
N THR A 246 41.44 28.19 -29.45
CA THR A 246 42.88 27.89 -29.63
C THR A 246 43.15 26.51 -30.25
N GLY A 247 42.14 25.84 -30.81
CA GLY A 247 42.27 24.52 -31.45
C GLY A 247 42.26 23.33 -30.47
N GLY A 248 41.96 23.58 -29.20
CA GLY A 248 41.84 22.54 -28.17
C GLY A 248 40.51 21.78 -28.26
N ARG A 249 40.45 20.61 -27.62
CA ARG A 249 39.25 19.76 -27.66
C ARG A 249 38.13 20.31 -26.77
N SER A 250 36.89 20.22 -27.25
CA SER A 250 35.71 20.61 -26.48
C SER A 250 35.50 19.71 -25.26
N SER A 251 34.87 20.25 -24.20
CA SER A 251 34.59 19.47 -22.99
C SER A 251 33.63 18.29 -23.24
N PHE A 252 32.77 18.39 -24.27
CA PHE A 252 31.90 17.29 -24.70
C PHE A 252 32.71 16.12 -25.30
N ALA A 253 33.74 16.41 -26.09
CA ALA A 253 34.63 15.40 -26.67
C ALA A 253 35.51 14.70 -25.61
N ASN A 254 35.84 15.37 -24.50
CA ASN A 254 36.58 14.77 -23.39
C ASN A 254 35.70 13.85 -22.52
N SER A 255 34.40 14.13 -22.41
CA SER A 255 33.45 13.30 -21.64
C SER A 255 33.20 11.93 -22.29
N SER A 256 33.13 11.87 -23.62
CA SER A 256 32.94 10.62 -24.37
C SER A 256 34.15 9.67 -24.23
N ARG A 257 35.37 10.22 -24.12
CA ARG A 257 36.59 9.43 -23.88
C ARG A 257 36.65 8.86 -22.47
N LYS A 258 36.22 9.61 -21.45
CA LYS A 258 36.10 9.13 -20.07
C LYS A 258 35.04 8.03 -19.91
N LEU A 259 33.92 8.11 -20.63
CA LEU A 259 32.93 7.02 -20.68
C LEU A 259 33.49 5.77 -21.35
N LYS A 260 34.22 5.91 -22.47
CA LYS A 260 34.88 4.77 -23.13
C LYS A 260 35.95 4.11 -22.24
N GLN A 261 36.76 4.90 -21.53
CA GLN A 261 37.75 4.38 -20.57
C GLN A 261 37.13 3.74 -19.32
N LYS A 262 35.94 4.17 -18.89
CA LYS A 262 35.19 3.50 -17.80
C LYS A 262 34.57 2.18 -18.25
N LYS A 263 34.06 2.10 -19.49
CA LYS A 263 33.55 0.84 -20.06
C LYS A 263 34.64 -0.20 -20.25
N SER A 264 35.82 0.19 -20.76
CA SER A 264 36.94 -0.73 -20.96
C SER A 264 37.62 -1.20 -19.66
N ARG A 265 37.19 -0.70 -18.50
CA ARG A 265 37.80 -0.96 -17.19
C ARG A 265 36.82 -1.59 -16.20
N GLY A 266 35.59 -1.90 -16.64
CA GLY A 266 34.57 -2.63 -15.90
C GLY A 266 34.15 -3.94 -16.60
N GLU A 267 34.92 -4.38 -17.60
CA GLU A 267 34.79 -5.72 -18.23
C GLU A 267 35.87 -6.70 -17.71
N GLU A 268 36.69 -6.27 -16.75
CA GLU A 268 37.60 -7.13 -15.96
C GLU A 268 37.14 -7.14 -14.50
N GLU A 269 36.01 -7.80 -14.22
CA GLU A 269 35.64 -8.36 -12.90
C GLU A 269 34.52 -9.40 -13.07
#